data_AF-A0AAQ3NYF3-F1
#
_entry.id   AF-A0AAQ3NYF3-F1
#
_cell.length_a   1.000
_cell.length_b   1.000
_cell.length_c   1.000
_cell.angle_alpha   90.00
_cell.angle_beta   90.00
_cell.angle_gamma   90.00
#
_symmetry.space_group_name_H-M   'P 1'
#
loop_
_entity.id
_entity.type
_entity.pdbx_description
1 polymer ?
#
loop_
_entity_poly.entity_id
_entity_poly.type
_entity_poly.pdbx_seq_one_letter_code
_entity_poly.pdbx_strand_id
1 'polypeptide(L)'
;MPSLSEIYRAHPLHVQHKHPDLNSLQELPESYTWTKHEDQTNNNSTLNHNVPVIDLNDPNASNLIGHACRTWGVYQVLNHGVPITLLHDIQHLGETLFSLPSHHKHITARSPDGVDGYGLARISSFFPKLMWSEGFTIVGFSLEHFFQLWP
;
A
#
# COMPACT_ATOMS: atom_id res chain seq x y z
N MET A 1 -7.01 10.54 -20.84
CA MET A 1 -7.27 10.64 -19.39
C MET A 1 -6.08 11.36 -18.77
N PRO A 2 -6.28 12.30 -17.85
CA PRO A 2 -5.16 12.95 -17.15
C PRO A 2 -4.38 11.90 -16.33
N SER A 3 -3.07 12.07 -16.27
CA SER A 3 -2.20 11.31 -15.38
C SER A 3 -2.52 11.62 -13.92
N LEU A 4 -2.16 10.69 -13.01
CA LEU A 4 -2.32 10.90 -11.58
C LEU A 4 -1.58 12.16 -11.09
N SER A 5 -0.42 12.47 -11.68
CA SER A 5 0.34 13.68 -11.37
C SER A 5 -0.42 14.96 -11.72
N GLU A 6 -1.07 15.00 -12.88
CA GLU A 6 -1.89 16.13 -13.30
C GLU A 6 -3.10 16.34 -12.37
N ILE A 7 -3.74 15.25 -11.94
CA ILE A 7 -4.87 15.32 -11.01
C ILE A 7 -4.45 15.92 -9.68
N TYR A 8 -3.34 15.45 -9.09
CA TYR A 8 -2.89 15.92 -7.78
C TYR A 8 -2.27 17.31 -7.81
N ARG A 9 -1.74 17.75 -8.95
CA ARG A 9 -1.35 19.15 -9.14
C ARG A 9 -2.56 20.08 -9.19
N ALA A 10 -3.63 19.65 -9.84
CA ALA A 10 -4.89 20.41 -9.90
C ALA A 10 -5.67 20.37 -8.57
N HIS A 11 -5.57 19.27 -7.83
CA HIS A 11 -6.28 19.03 -6.57
C HIS A 11 -5.31 18.48 -5.50
N PRO A 12 -4.46 19.34 -4.89
CA PRO A 12 -3.50 18.89 -3.90
C PRO A 12 -4.17 18.25 -2.69
N LEU A 13 -3.66 17.09 -2.26
CA LEU A 13 -4.14 16.43 -1.04
C LEU A 13 -3.21 16.82 0.11
N HIS A 14 -3.78 17.46 1.12
CA HIS A 14 -3.09 17.75 2.36
C HIS A 14 -3.25 16.56 3.29
N VAL A 15 -2.34 15.59 3.17
CA VAL A 15 -2.23 14.54 4.17
C VAL A 15 -1.52 15.14 5.39
N GLN A 16 -2.17 15.15 6.54
CA GLN A 16 -1.57 15.65 7.78
C GLN A 16 -0.35 14.79 8.13
N HIS A 17 0.85 15.34 7.95
CA HIS A 17 2.13 14.66 8.21
C HIS A 17 2.57 14.72 9.67
N LYS A 18 1.70 15.15 10.60
CA LYS A 18 2.00 15.06 12.03
C LYS A 18 1.90 13.61 12.47
N HIS A 19 2.91 12.83 12.11
CA HIS A 19 3.13 11.54 12.72
C HIS A 19 3.39 11.79 14.20
N PRO A 20 2.55 11.25 15.10
CA PRO A 20 2.89 11.29 16.51
C PRO A 20 4.19 10.50 16.70
N ASP A 21 5.08 10.99 17.58
CA ASP A 21 6.26 10.22 17.96
C ASP A 21 5.80 8.98 18.73
N LEU A 22 5.75 7.85 18.03
CA LEU A 22 5.23 6.59 18.56
C LEU A 22 6.02 6.10 19.77
N ASN A 23 7.28 6.53 19.93
CA ASN A 23 8.10 6.18 21.09
C ASN A 23 7.69 6.93 22.36
N SER A 24 6.92 8.00 22.22
CA SER A 24 6.44 8.85 23.32
C SER A 24 4.99 8.60 23.72
N LEU A 25 4.24 7.84 22.91
CA LEU A 25 2.83 7.58 23.15
C LEU A 25 2.63 6.54 24.25
N GLN A 26 1.78 6.88 25.23
CA GLN A 26 1.31 5.94 26.26
C GLN A 26 0.06 5.17 25.82
N GLU A 27 -0.76 5.78 24.97
CA GLU A 27 -2.03 5.23 24.50
C GLU A 27 -2.19 5.45 22.99
N LEU A 28 -3.02 4.61 22.35
CA LEU A 28 -3.35 4.75 20.94
C LEU A 28 -4.16 6.04 20.72
N PRO A 29 -3.73 6.96 19.85
CA PRO A 29 -4.47 8.19 19.61
C PRO A 29 -5.83 7.92 18.97
N GLU A 30 -6.80 8.78 19.25
CA GLU A 30 -8.15 8.68 18.71
C GLU A 30 -8.18 8.74 17.17
N SER A 31 -7.18 9.39 16.55
CA SER A 31 -7.00 9.42 15.10
C SER A 31 -6.75 8.04 14.50
N TYR A 32 -6.23 7.08 15.26
CA TYR A 32 -5.98 5.69 14.83
C TYR A 32 -7.01 4.69 15.39
N THR A 33 -7.98 5.17 16.17
CA THR A 33 -8.99 4.29 16.79
C THR A 33 -10.19 4.13 15.86
N TRP A 34 -10.30 2.97 15.23
CA TRP A 34 -11.42 2.58 14.37
C TRP A 34 -12.58 2.02 15.22
N THR A 35 -13.82 2.37 14.88
CA THR A 35 -15.01 1.89 15.63
C THR A 35 -15.46 0.51 15.15
N LYS A 36 -15.83 -0.38 16.09
CA LYS A 36 -16.21 -1.79 15.87
C LYS A 36 -17.34 -2.05 14.85
N HIS A 37 -18.05 -1.03 14.35
CA HIS A 37 -19.15 -1.21 13.41
C HIS A 37 -18.70 -1.66 12.01
N GLU A 38 -17.41 -1.57 11.69
CA GLU A 38 -16.84 -2.04 10.41
C GLU A 38 -16.28 -3.48 10.49
N ASP A 39 -16.04 -4.00 11.70
CA ASP A 39 -15.46 -5.35 11.94
C ASP A 39 -16.51 -6.44 12.17
N GLN A 40 -17.81 -6.14 12.07
CA GLN A 40 -18.86 -7.16 12.21
C GLN A 40 -19.03 -7.96 10.92
N THR A 41 -17.94 -8.55 10.41
CA THR A 41 -18.05 -9.77 9.64
C THR A 41 -18.48 -10.86 10.62
N ASN A 42 -19.73 -11.31 10.50
CA ASN A 42 -20.26 -12.44 11.26
C ASN A 42 -19.25 -13.61 11.23
N ASN A 43 -18.56 -13.85 12.35
CA ASN A 43 -17.67 -15.01 12.56
C ASN A 43 -18.43 -16.37 12.56
N ASN A 44 -19.66 -16.40 12.05
CA ASN A 44 -20.55 -17.54 11.99
C ASN A 44 -20.73 -18.08 10.56
N SER A 45 -19.73 -17.93 9.67
CA SER A 45 -19.73 -18.64 8.39
C SER A 45 -18.71 -19.77 8.42
N THR A 46 -19.22 -20.97 8.69
CA THR A 46 -18.63 -22.29 8.38
C THR A 46 -18.45 -22.54 6.88
N LEU A 47 -18.26 -21.49 6.08
CA LEU A 47 -17.99 -21.59 4.66
C LEU A 47 -16.51 -21.28 4.46
N ASN A 48 -15.73 -22.31 4.12
CA ASN A 48 -14.36 -22.21 3.62
C ASN A 48 -14.37 -21.48 2.26
N HIS A 49 -14.69 -20.20 2.27
CA HIS A 49 -14.53 -19.32 1.15
C HIS A 49 -13.11 -18.76 1.25
N ASN A 50 -12.16 -19.50 0.70
CA ASN A 50 -10.80 -19.02 0.53
C ASN A 50 -10.72 -18.18 -0.75
N VAL A 51 -9.90 -17.12 -0.73
CA VAL A 51 -9.59 -16.34 -1.94
C VAL A 51 -9.10 -17.29 -3.05
N PRO A 52 -9.65 -17.20 -4.29
CA PRO A 52 -9.26 -18.10 -5.37
C PRO A 52 -7.75 -18.04 -5.65
N VAL A 53 -7.13 -19.20 -5.83
CA VAL A 53 -5.72 -19.34 -6.26
C VAL A 53 -5.73 -19.88 -7.68
N ILE A 54 -5.08 -19.17 -8.60
CA ILE A 54 -5.12 -19.48 -10.04
C ILE A 54 -3.70 -19.75 -10.54
N ASP A 55 -3.49 -20.94 -11.09
CA ASP A 55 -2.25 -21.26 -11.81
C ASP A 55 -2.29 -20.65 -13.22
N LEU A 56 -1.33 -19.79 -13.55
CA LEU A 56 -1.26 -19.15 -14.87
C LEU A 56 -0.76 -20.08 -15.98
N ASN A 57 -0.25 -21.28 -15.63
CA ASN A 57 0.01 -22.35 -16.60
C ASN A 57 -1.25 -23.15 -16.95
N ASP A 58 -2.36 -22.97 -16.23
CA ASP A 58 -3.63 -23.62 -16.56
C ASP A 58 -4.17 -23.09 -17.90
N PRO A 59 -4.48 -23.94 -18.89
CA PRO A 59 -5.07 -23.52 -20.16
C PRO A 59 -6.39 -22.72 -20.01
N ASN A 60 -7.07 -22.86 -18.87
CA ASN A 60 -8.32 -22.19 -18.54
C ASN A 60 -8.13 -20.97 -17.61
N ALA A 61 -6.89 -20.54 -17.33
CA ALA A 61 -6.58 -19.46 -16.40
C ALA A 61 -7.38 -18.17 -16.67
N SER A 62 -7.56 -17.78 -17.93
CA SER A 62 -8.34 -16.59 -18.29
C SER A 62 -9.80 -16.65 -17.84
N ASN A 63 -10.45 -17.82 -17.95
CA ASN A 63 -11.83 -18.00 -17.50
C ASN A 63 -11.92 -18.01 -15.97
N LEU A 64 -10.94 -18.63 -15.29
CA LEU A 64 -10.83 -18.63 -13.83
C LEU A 64 -10.66 -17.21 -13.29
N ILE A 65 -9.79 -16.41 -13.91
CA ILE A 65 -9.59 -14.99 -13.58
C ILE A 65 -10.90 -14.23 -13.77
N GLY A 66 -11.54 -14.38 -14.92
CA GLY A 66 -12.82 -13.72 -15.20
C GLY A 66 -13.91 -14.09 -14.19
N HIS A 67 -13.95 -15.36 -13.76
CA HIS A 67 -14.87 -15.82 -12.73
C HIS A 67 -14.53 -15.17 -11.38
N ALA A 68 -13.27 -15.23 -10.93
CA ALA A 68 -12.83 -14.63 -9.67
C ALA A 68 -13.08 -13.12 -9.62
N CYS A 69 -12.84 -12.39 -10.71
CA CYS A 69 -13.18 -10.96 -10.79
C CYS A 69 -14.67 -10.69 -10.53
N ARG A 70 -15.58 -11.56 -11.02
CA ARG A 70 -17.03 -11.38 -10.87
C ARG A 70 -17.57 -11.84 -9.52
N THR A 71 -17.02 -12.89 -8.95
CA THR A 71 -17.54 -13.52 -7.73
C THR A 71 -16.79 -13.12 -6.46
N TRP A 72 -15.53 -12.67 -6.59
CA TRP A 72 -14.65 -12.33 -5.48
C TRP A 72 -14.08 -10.91 -5.54
N GLY A 73 -13.76 -10.40 -6.73
CA GLY A 73 -13.06 -9.12 -6.89
C GLY A 73 -11.55 -9.17 -6.58
N VAL A 74 -11.04 -10.32 -6.12
CA VAL A 74 -9.62 -10.59 -5.81
C VAL A 74 -9.28 -12.06 -6.05
N TYR A 75 -8.03 -12.34 -6.38
CA TYR A 75 -7.47 -13.69 -6.54
C TYR A 75 -5.95 -13.67 -6.31
N GLN A 76 -5.38 -14.82 -6.02
CA GLN A 76 -3.93 -15.05 -5.97
C GLN A 76 -3.49 -15.80 -7.24
N VAL A 77 -2.23 -15.64 -7.65
CA VAL A 77 -1.69 -16.30 -8.84
C VAL A 77 -0.46 -17.15 -8.52
N LEU A 78 -0.34 -18.29 -9.19
CA LEU A 78 0.84 -19.14 -9.22
C LEU A 78 1.45 -19.11 -10.63
N ASN A 79 2.73 -19.49 -10.74
CA ASN A 79 3.44 -19.62 -12.01
C ASN A 79 3.37 -18.35 -12.90
N HIS A 80 3.41 -17.17 -12.28
CA HIS A 80 3.32 -15.88 -12.96
C HIS A 80 4.57 -15.48 -13.76
N GLY A 81 5.60 -16.33 -13.82
CA GLY A 81 6.81 -16.11 -14.60
C GLY A 81 7.78 -15.05 -14.04
N VAL A 82 7.38 -14.28 -13.03
CA VAL A 82 8.28 -13.36 -12.30
C VAL A 82 9.27 -14.18 -11.45
N PRO A 83 10.59 -13.97 -11.59
CA PRO A 83 11.59 -14.69 -10.81
C PRO A 83 11.40 -14.49 -9.30
N ILE A 84 11.47 -15.59 -8.54
CA ILE A 84 11.36 -15.54 -7.08
C ILE A 84 12.48 -14.70 -6.44
N THR A 85 13.67 -14.71 -7.03
CA THR A 85 14.81 -13.90 -6.59
C THR A 85 14.49 -12.40 -6.64
N LEU A 86 13.79 -11.94 -7.68
CA LEU A 86 13.37 -10.54 -7.79
C LEU A 86 12.38 -10.16 -6.69
N LEU A 87 11.48 -11.08 -6.31
CA LEU A 87 10.55 -10.84 -5.20
C LEU A 87 11.30 -10.73 -3.87
N HIS A 88 12.30 -11.58 -3.64
CA HIS A 88 13.17 -11.49 -2.46
C HIS A 88 13.97 -10.18 -2.44
N ASP A 89 14.51 -9.75 -3.58
CA ASP A 89 15.27 -8.50 -3.68
C ASP A 89 14.38 -7.28 -3.37
N ILE A 90 13.15 -7.24 -3.89
CA ILE A 90 12.18 -6.18 -3.61
C ILE A 90 11.78 -6.18 -2.13
N GLN A 91 11.56 -7.35 -1.54
CA GLN A 91 11.26 -7.46 -0.11
C GLN A 91 12.42 -6.93 0.73
N HIS A 92 13.66 -7.37 0.44
CA HIS A 92 14.85 -6.93 1.15
C HIS A 92 15.10 -5.42 1.01
N LEU A 93 14.85 -4.86 -0.18
CA LEU A 93 14.92 -3.42 -0.42
C LEU A 93 13.91 -2.66 0.44
N GLY A 94 12.66 -3.16 0.51
CA GLY A 94 11.62 -2.58 1.35
C GLY A 94 11.99 -2.61 2.84
N GLU A 95 12.47 -3.75 3.33
CA GLU A 95 12.92 -3.91 4.72
C GLU A 95 14.05 -2.92 5.05
N THR A 96 15.03 -2.81 4.16
CA THR A 96 16.17 -1.89 4.33
C THR A 96 15.70 -0.42 4.33
N LEU A 97 14.83 -0.04 3.40
CA LEU A 97 14.27 1.31 3.31
C LEU A 97 13.53 1.69 4.60
N PHE A 98 12.62 0.84 5.08
CA PHE A 98 11.80 1.17 6.25
C PHE A 98 12.55 1.03 7.58
N SER A 99 13.68 0.32 7.59
CA SER A 99 14.62 0.28 8.72
C SER A 99 15.46 1.56 8.88
N LEU A 100 15.48 2.46 7.88
CA LEU A 100 16.17 3.74 7.99
C LEU A 100 15.55 4.60 9.11
N PRO A 101 16.35 5.44 9.80
CA PRO A 101 15.83 6.41 10.75
C PRO A 101 14.75 7.29 10.12
N SER A 102 13.71 7.63 10.87
CA SER A 102 12.57 8.41 10.37
C SER A 102 12.99 9.69 9.65
N HIS A 103 13.96 10.43 10.19
CA HIS A 103 14.45 11.67 9.60
C HIS A 103 15.09 11.48 8.20
N HIS A 104 15.73 10.33 7.93
CA HIS A 104 16.23 10.00 6.59
C HIS A 104 15.09 9.72 5.62
N LYS A 105 14.09 8.93 6.05
CA LYS A 105 12.89 8.65 5.23
C LYS A 105 12.17 9.95 4.85
N HIS A 106 12.08 10.90 5.79
CA HIS A 106 11.46 12.21 5.59
C HIS A 106 12.17 13.13 4.57
N ILE A 107 13.41 12.86 4.17
CA ILE A 107 14.08 13.63 3.09
C ILE A 107 13.30 13.50 1.77
N THR A 108 12.69 12.33 1.57
CA THR A 108 11.84 12.02 0.41
C THR A 108 10.36 12.16 0.71
N ALA A 109 9.99 12.94 1.73
CA ALA A 109 8.59 13.17 2.05
C ALA A 109 7.84 13.70 0.82
N ARG A 110 6.77 13.00 0.46
CA ARG A 110 5.96 13.37 -0.70
C ARG A 110 5.32 14.75 -0.49
N SER A 111 5.40 15.60 -1.51
CA SER A 111 4.72 16.90 -1.51
C SER A 111 3.19 16.75 -1.69
N PRO A 112 2.38 17.73 -1.25
CA PRO A 112 0.92 17.67 -1.40
C PRO A 112 0.44 17.51 -2.86
N ASP A 113 1.21 18.03 -3.82
CA ASP A 113 0.97 17.98 -5.26
C ASP A 113 1.73 16.85 -5.98
N GLY A 114 2.70 16.19 -5.33
CA GLY A 114 3.52 15.09 -5.88
C GLY A 114 2.92 13.71 -5.62
N VAL A 115 3.20 12.70 -6.46
CA VAL A 115 2.56 11.38 -6.33
C VAL A 115 3.41 10.38 -5.56
N ASP A 116 4.72 10.49 -5.74
CA ASP A 116 5.77 9.63 -5.22
C ASP A 116 6.45 10.19 -3.97
N GLY A 117 7.20 9.34 -3.27
CA GLY A 117 7.89 9.67 -2.02
C GLY A 117 7.27 9.01 -0.78
N TYR A 118 7.88 9.29 0.36
CA TYR A 118 7.52 8.78 1.68
C TYR A 118 6.27 9.46 2.24
N GLY A 119 5.38 8.66 2.85
CA GLY A 119 4.20 9.12 3.57
C GLY A 119 3.04 8.12 3.53
N LEU A 120 1.93 8.46 4.21
CA LEU A 120 0.72 7.63 4.23
C LEU A 120 0.15 7.40 2.83
N ALA A 121 -0.47 6.25 2.58
CA ALA A 121 -1.15 6.00 1.31
C ALA A 121 -2.18 7.12 1.01
N ARG A 122 -2.24 7.61 -0.24
CA ARG A 122 -3.19 8.71 -0.57
C ARG A 122 -4.64 8.35 -0.32
N ILE A 123 -4.98 7.05 -0.41
CA ILE A 123 -6.31 6.55 -0.08
C ILE A 123 -6.70 6.82 1.38
N SER A 124 -5.73 6.98 2.30
CA SER A 124 -5.98 7.33 3.70
C SER A 124 -6.77 8.63 3.87
N SER A 125 -6.70 9.55 2.90
CA SER A 125 -7.47 10.81 2.93
C SER A 125 -8.99 10.63 2.77
N PHE A 126 -9.44 9.47 2.30
CA PHE A 126 -10.87 9.14 2.17
C PHE A 126 -11.47 8.54 3.44
N PHE A 127 -10.67 8.31 4.48
CA PHE A 127 -11.12 7.70 5.72
C PHE A 127 -11.13 8.73 6.87
N PRO A 128 -12.08 8.61 7.80
CA PRO A 128 -12.16 9.50 8.96
C PRO A 128 -11.06 9.22 10.00
N LYS A 129 -10.38 8.07 9.89
CA LYS A 129 -9.33 7.60 10.79
C LYS A 129 -8.07 7.26 9.99
N LEU A 130 -6.91 7.43 10.63
CA LEU A 130 -5.60 7.10 10.07
C LEU A 130 -5.36 5.59 10.12
N MET A 131 -4.72 5.08 9.07
CA MET A 131 -4.23 3.71 9.03
C MET A 131 -2.96 3.59 9.87
N TRP A 132 -2.78 2.44 10.53
CA TRP A 132 -1.53 2.10 11.21
C TRP A 132 -0.51 1.60 10.17
N SER A 133 0.08 2.55 9.43
CA SER A 133 1.05 2.23 8.39
C SER A 133 1.99 3.40 8.12
N GLU A 134 3.17 3.05 7.59
CA GLU A 134 3.99 3.95 6.79
C GLU A 134 4.04 3.44 5.36
N GLY A 135 4.45 4.29 4.41
CA GLY A 135 4.44 3.93 3.01
C GLY A 135 5.43 4.74 2.19
N PHE A 136 5.79 4.17 1.05
CA PHE A 136 6.59 4.82 0.04
C PHE A 136 5.91 4.59 -1.30
N THR A 137 5.57 5.67 -2.01
CA THR A 137 4.94 5.57 -3.33
C THR A 137 5.99 5.78 -4.40
N ILE A 138 6.06 4.89 -5.38
CA ILE A 138 6.94 5.01 -6.56
C ILE A 138 6.04 5.10 -7.79
N VAL A 139 6.21 6.15 -8.59
CA VAL A 139 5.53 6.31 -9.88
C VAL A 139 6.57 6.48 -10.97
N GLY A 140 6.57 5.56 -11.95
CA GLY A 140 7.53 5.57 -13.04
C GLY A 140 8.98 5.36 -12.56
N PHE A 141 9.93 5.97 -13.27
CA PHE A 141 11.36 5.92 -12.94
C PHE A 141 11.73 7.05 -11.96
N SER A 142 11.36 6.92 -10.69
CA SER A 142 11.74 7.90 -9.66
C SER A 142 13.17 7.62 -9.15
N LEU A 143 14.15 7.68 -10.06
CA LEU A 143 15.58 7.51 -9.73
C LEU A 143 16.05 8.62 -8.78
N GLU A 144 15.45 9.81 -8.85
CA GLU A 144 15.79 10.95 -7.99
C GLU A 144 15.59 10.64 -6.51
N HIS A 145 14.46 9.99 -6.13
CA HIS A 145 14.24 9.55 -4.76
C HIS A 145 15.21 8.44 -4.34
N PHE A 146 15.57 7.56 -5.27
CA PHE A 146 16.56 6.52 -4.99
C PHE A 146 17.93 7.13 -4.65
N PHE A 147 18.39 8.12 -5.42
CA PHE A 147 19.64 8.83 -5.16
C PHE A 147 19.65 9.65 -3.86
N GLN A 148 18.48 10.04 -3.35
CA GLN A 148 18.38 10.77 -2.08
C GLN A 148 18.43 9.85 -0.86
N LEU A 149 18.01 8.59 -1.00
CA LEU A 149 17.89 7.63 0.11
C LEU A 149 19.01 6.62 0.17
N TRP A 150 19.59 6.28 -0.99
CA TRP A 150 20.58 5.23 -1.13
C TRP A 150 21.97 5.82 -1.38
N PRO A 151 23.03 5.33 -0.70
CA PRO A 151 24.41 5.74 -0.96
C PRO A 151 24.87 5.38 -2.37
#